data_AF-A0AAU5I3J4-F1
#
_entry.id   AF-A0AAU5I3J4-F1
#
_cell.length_a   1.000
_cell.length_b   1.000
_cell.length_c   1.000
_cell.angle_alpha   90.00
_cell.angle_beta   90.00
_cell.angle_gamma   90.00
#
_symmetry.space_group_name_H-M   'P 1'
#
loop_
_entity.id
_entity.type
_entity.pdbx_description
1 polymer ?
#
loop_
_entity_poly.entity_id
_entity_poly.type
_entity_poly.pdbx_seq_one_letter_code
_entity_poly.pdbx_strand_id
1 'polypeptide(L)'
;MDLFFVSRARVQDRPELYGGVGEEAVRRLDFRALPDRLPVIVDSVMRPVEPACTWFRHLAYMGRDPEDTLRHYAYIVLRLMEFLIERGRELVTATESDLVAYRRSRTELQDKPVGGSAWDREASVINTLFDWLVGQQFRRVSPLRMVGTRIKRCMALWVK
;
A
#
# COMPACT_ATOMS: atom_id res chain seq x y z
N MET A 1 10.19 -1.35 -7.98
CA MET A 1 9.16 -0.29 -8.00
C MET A 1 9.62 0.77 -7.04
N ASP A 2 9.30 2.03 -7.28
CA ASP A 2 9.76 3.14 -6.43
C ASP A 2 8.58 3.86 -5.80
N LEU A 3 8.74 4.31 -4.55
CA LEU A 3 7.73 5.05 -3.82
C LEU A 3 8.10 6.53 -3.74
N PHE A 4 7.23 7.36 -4.29
CA PHE A 4 7.30 8.81 -4.23
C PHE A 4 6.12 9.38 -3.43
N PHE A 5 6.25 10.67 -3.08
CA PHE A 5 5.23 11.42 -2.37
C PHE A 5 5.01 12.75 -3.08
N VAL A 6 3.74 13.13 -3.28
CA VAL A 6 3.38 14.43 -3.86
C VAL A 6 3.99 15.55 -3.02
N SER A 7 4.58 16.55 -3.68
CA SER A 7 5.14 17.72 -3.02
C SER A 7 5.12 18.91 -3.96
N ARG A 8 4.21 19.86 -3.71
CA ARG A 8 4.17 21.14 -4.43
C ARG A 8 5.41 21.99 -4.17
N ALA A 9 5.92 21.94 -2.94
CA ALA A 9 7.13 22.66 -2.53
C ALA A 9 8.30 22.39 -3.47
N ARG A 10 8.49 21.15 -3.96
CA ARG A 10 9.58 20.84 -4.91
C ARG A 10 9.52 21.67 -6.21
N VAL A 11 8.33 21.89 -6.74
CA VAL A 11 8.13 22.71 -7.94
C VAL A 11 8.36 24.19 -7.63
N GLN A 12 7.91 24.64 -6.47
CA GLN A 12 8.03 26.05 -6.02
C GLN A 12 9.47 26.43 -5.67
N ASP A 13 10.22 25.52 -5.03
CA ASP A 13 11.60 25.73 -4.59
C ASP A 13 12.58 25.70 -5.76
N ARG A 14 12.27 24.94 -6.82
CA ARG A 14 13.16 24.69 -7.96
C ARG A 14 12.41 24.80 -9.31
N PRO A 15 11.75 25.93 -9.62
CA PRO A 15 10.92 26.07 -10.81
C PRO A 15 11.71 25.86 -12.10
N GLU A 16 13.01 26.16 -12.10
CA GLU A 16 13.92 25.99 -13.24
C GLU A 16 14.11 24.53 -13.67
N LEU A 17 13.88 23.56 -12.77
CA LEU A 17 14.00 22.13 -13.09
C LEU A 17 12.76 21.58 -13.80
N TYR A 18 11.62 22.24 -13.67
CA TYR A 18 10.32 21.69 -14.09
C TYR A 18 9.62 22.52 -15.18
N GLY A 19 9.95 23.82 -15.30
CA GLY A 19 9.35 24.73 -16.28
C GLY A 19 7.82 24.65 -16.30
N GLY A 20 7.23 24.76 -17.50
CA GLY A 20 5.77 24.69 -17.67
C GLY A 20 5.14 23.35 -17.28
N VAL A 21 5.91 22.26 -17.22
CA VAL A 21 5.41 20.95 -16.75
C VAL A 21 5.14 20.99 -15.25
N GLY A 22 5.99 21.68 -14.48
CA GLY A 22 5.79 21.86 -13.04
C GLY A 22 4.52 22.64 -12.73
N GLU A 23 4.32 23.76 -13.42
CA GLU A 23 3.11 24.59 -13.26
C GLU A 23 1.84 23.81 -13.60
N GLU A 24 1.84 23.07 -14.71
CA GLU A 24 0.72 22.21 -15.09
C GLU A 24 0.48 21.09 -14.07
N ALA A 25 1.54 20.50 -13.52
CA ALA A 25 1.42 19.49 -12.49
C ALA A 25 0.75 20.05 -11.23
N VAL A 26 1.16 21.22 -10.73
CA VAL A 26 0.55 21.88 -9.57
C VAL A 26 -0.93 22.16 -9.84
N ARG A 27 -1.27 22.75 -11.00
CA ARG A 27 -2.67 23.00 -11.39
C ARG A 27 -3.52 21.72 -11.38
N ARG A 28 -2.99 20.61 -11.87
CA ARG A 28 -3.70 19.32 -11.88
C ARG A 28 -3.87 18.73 -10.48
N LEU A 29 -2.87 18.88 -9.62
CA LEU A 29 -2.95 18.43 -8.22
C LEU A 29 -4.05 19.20 -7.48
N ASP A 30 -4.14 20.51 -7.69
CA ASP A 30 -5.17 21.36 -7.09
C ASP A 30 -6.57 21.06 -7.66
N PHE A 31 -6.70 20.95 -8.98
CA PHE A 31 -7.97 20.60 -9.63
C PHE A 31 -8.53 19.26 -9.14
N ARG A 32 -7.66 18.30 -8.82
CA ARG A 32 -8.05 16.98 -8.31
C ARG A 32 -8.08 16.90 -6.78
N ALA A 33 -7.85 18.01 -6.07
CA ALA A 33 -7.75 18.05 -4.61
C ALA A 33 -6.80 16.97 -4.04
N LEU A 34 -5.67 16.73 -4.70
CA LEU A 34 -4.67 15.77 -4.25
C LEU A 34 -3.76 16.43 -3.21
N PRO A 35 -3.70 15.90 -1.97
CA PRO A 35 -2.89 16.51 -0.93
C PRO A 35 -1.40 16.28 -1.19
N ASP A 36 -0.58 17.16 -0.63
CA ASP A 36 0.85 16.86 -0.47
C ASP A 36 1.02 15.61 0.40
N ARG A 37 2.18 14.95 0.25
CA ARG A 37 2.50 13.65 0.84
C ARG A 37 1.62 12.49 0.39
N LEU A 38 0.71 12.66 -0.58
CA LEU A 38 0.01 11.54 -1.17
C LEU A 38 1.01 10.53 -1.76
N PRO A 39 0.96 9.23 -1.38
CA PRO A 39 1.86 8.23 -1.90
C PRO A 39 1.59 7.90 -3.38
N VAL A 40 2.65 7.77 -4.16
CA VAL A 40 2.61 7.34 -5.56
C VAL A 40 3.68 6.26 -5.75
N ILE A 41 3.25 5.02 -5.93
CA ILE A 41 4.14 3.92 -6.32
C ILE A 41 4.25 3.94 -7.83
N VAL A 42 5.47 3.89 -8.36
CA VAL A 42 5.71 3.87 -9.81
C VAL A 42 6.48 2.64 -10.25
N ASP A 43 6.22 2.23 -11.49
CA ASP A 43 6.96 1.16 -12.17
C ASP A 43 8.29 1.68 -12.75
N SER A 44 9.03 0.80 -13.43
CA SER A 44 10.34 1.11 -14.03
C SER A 44 10.28 2.14 -15.16
N VAL A 45 9.09 2.49 -15.66
CA VAL A 45 8.87 3.50 -16.70
C VAL A 45 8.14 4.74 -16.15
N MET A 46 8.19 4.94 -14.82
CA MET A 46 7.61 6.08 -14.11
C MET A 46 6.09 6.20 -14.24
N ARG A 47 5.38 5.09 -14.45
CA ARG A 47 3.91 5.08 -14.45
C ARG A 47 3.37 4.70 -13.07
N PRO A 48 2.31 5.35 -12.58
CA PRO A 48 1.66 4.95 -11.34
C PRO A 48 1.20 3.50 -11.40
N VAL A 49 1.51 2.71 -10.38
CA VAL A 49 1.07 1.32 -10.28
C VAL A 49 -0.35 1.28 -9.73
N GLU A 50 -1.27 0.84 -10.57
CA GLU A 50 -2.68 0.67 -10.24
C GLU A 50 -2.98 -0.79 -9.87
N PRO A 51 -3.97 -1.06 -9.01
CA PRO A 51 -4.92 -0.12 -8.39
C PRO A 51 -4.42 0.54 -7.08
N ALA A 52 -3.16 0.33 -6.68
CA ALA A 52 -2.63 0.84 -5.40
C ALA A 52 -2.68 2.37 -5.30
N CYS A 53 -2.28 3.09 -6.35
CA CYS A 53 -2.33 4.55 -6.36
C CYS A 53 -3.76 5.09 -6.27
N THR A 54 -4.72 4.42 -6.91
CA THR A 54 -6.14 4.75 -6.77
C THR A 54 -6.66 4.50 -5.37
N TRP A 55 -6.21 3.44 -4.69
CA TRP A 55 -6.56 3.20 -3.28
C TRP A 55 -6.05 4.31 -2.35
N PHE A 56 -4.78 4.73 -2.48
CA PHE A 56 -4.25 5.84 -1.67
C PHE A 56 -5.02 7.13 -1.89
N ARG A 57 -5.37 7.43 -3.15
CA ARG A 57 -6.20 8.58 -3.52
C ARG A 57 -7.57 8.52 -2.86
N HIS A 58 -8.21 7.35 -2.89
CA HIS A 58 -9.49 7.13 -2.22
C HIS A 58 -9.38 7.37 -0.71
N LEU A 59 -8.34 6.84 -0.05
CA LEU A 59 -8.14 7.07 1.39
C LEU A 59 -7.89 8.54 1.72
N ALA A 60 -7.15 9.27 0.88
CA ALA A 60 -6.95 10.71 1.03
C ALA A 60 -8.28 11.48 0.93
N TYR A 61 -9.14 11.14 -0.03
CA TYR A 61 -10.48 11.74 -0.13
C TYR A 61 -11.38 11.43 1.07
N MET A 62 -11.16 10.28 1.72
CA MET A 62 -11.83 9.93 2.98
C MET A 62 -11.19 10.61 4.22
N GLY A 63 -10.25 11.54 4.02
CA GLY A 63 -9.63 12.31 5.09
C GLY A 63 -8.54 11.57 5.87
N ARG A 64 -7.97 10.48 5.33
CA ARG A 64 -6.81 9.83 5.96
C ARG A 64 -5.58 10.72 5.84
N ASP A 65 -4.89 10.88 6.96
CA ASP A 65 -3.70 11.70 7.06
C ASP A 65 -2.59 11.23 6.08
N PRO A 66 -2.19 12.08 5.11
CA PRO A 66 -1.14 11.76 4.16
C PRO A 66 0.27 11.67 4.75
N GLU A 67 0.54 12.41 5.84
CA GLU A 67 1.91 12.55 6.36
C GLU A 67 2.38 11.30 7.10
N ASP A 68 1.57 10.79 8.03
CA ASP A 68 1.92 9.61 8.82
C ASP A 68 1.17 8.36 8.36
N THR A 69 -0.16 8.44 8.25
CA THR A 69 -0.99 7.25 8.01
C THR A 69 -0.78 6.68 6.61
N LEU A 70 -0.96 7.49 5.56
CA LEU A 70 -0.81 7.00 4.18
C LEU A 70 0.64 6.66 3.86
N ARG A 71 1.60 7.38 4.44
CA ARG A 71 3.02 7.03 4.35
C ARG A 71 3.28 5.64 4.91
N HIS A 72 2.77 5.34 6.10
CA HIS A 72 2.91 4.01 6.68
C HIS A 72 2.27 2.93 5.82
N TYR A 73 1.05 3.18 5.31
CA TYR A 73 0.34 2.24 4.45
C TYR A 73 1.09 1.98 3.14
N ALA A 74 1.69 3.02 2.57
CA ALA A 74 2.44 2.93 1.32
C ALA A 74 3.66 2.00 1.42
N TYR A 75 4.41 2.06 2.52
CA TYR A 75 5.54 1.13 2.72
C TYR A 75 5.08 -0.32 2.89
N ILE A 76 3.93 -0.55 3.54
CA ILE A 76 3.36 -1.89 3.68
C ILE A 76 2.93 -2.43 2.32
N VAL A 77 2.21 -1.62 1.55
CA VAL A 77 1.72 -2.01 0.23
C VAL A 77 2.86 -2.21 -0.76
N LEU A 78 3.86 -1.33 -0.78
CA LEU A 78 5.05 -1.50 -1.62
C LEU A 78 5.72 -2.84 -1.36
N ARG A 79 5.98 -3.16 -0.08
CA ARG A 79 6.62 -4.43 0.31
C ARG A 79 5.79 -5.65 -0.08
N LEU A 80 4.47 -5.59 0.11
CA LEU A 80 3.57 -6.65 -0.35
C LEU A 80 3.66 -6.82 -1.86
N MET A 81 3.63 -5.73 -2.63
CA MET A 81 3.68 -5.79 -4.09
C MET A 81 5.01 -6.34 -4.59
N GLU A 82 6.13 -5.95 -3.99
CA GLU A 82 7.45 -6.51 -4.31
C GLU A 82 7.48 -8.02 -4.08
N PHE A 83 6.98 -8.48 -2.93
CA PHE A 83 6.86 -9.90 -2.64
C PHE A 83 5.94 -10.65 -3.63
N LEU A 84 4.83 -10.04 -4.05
CA LEU A 84 3.94 -10.64 -5.04
C LEU A 84 4.60 -10.75 -6.41
N ILE A 85 5.37 -9.73 -6.83
CA ILE A 85 6.10 -9.74 -8.10
C ILE A 85 7.13 -10.87 -8.14
N GLU A 86 7.87 -11.10 -7.05
CA GLU A 86 8.80 -12.24 -6.93
C GLU A 86 8.10 -13.60 -7.13
N ARG A 87 6.78 -13.65 -6.91
CA ARG A 87 5.93 -14.83 -7.11
C ARG A 87 5.17 -14.82 -8.44
N GLY A 88 5.44 -13.86 -9.33
CA GLY A 88 4.71 -13.69 -10.59
C GLY A 88 3.26 -13.30 -10.40
N ARG A 89 2.95 -12.54 -9.35
CA ARG A 89 1.60 -12.09 -8.98
C ARG A 89 1.51 -10.57 -8.91
N GLU A 90 0.31 -10.10 -9.17
CA GLU A 90 -0.13 -8.73 -8.92
C GLU A 90 -1.19 -8.70 -7.82
N LEU A 91 -1.47 -7.52 -7.23
CA LEU A 91 -2.52 -7.33 -6.23
C LEU A 91 -3.87 -7.93 -6.70
N VAL A 92 -4.25 -7.72 -7.96
CA VAL A 92 -5.54 -8.19 -8.51
C VAL A 92 -5.59 -9.70 -8.72
N THR A 93 -4.43 -10.36 -8.80
CA THR A 93 -4.32 -11.82 -9.01
C THR A 93 -3.88 -12.59 -7.76
N ALA A 94 -3.53 -11.88 -6.68
CA ALA A 94 -3.03 -12.49 -5.45
C ALA A 94 -4.02 -13.52 -4.90
N THR A 95 -3.49 -14.67 -4.48
CA THR A 95 -4.25 -15.78 -3.91
C THR A 95 -4.11 -15.82 -2.39
N GLU A 96 -4.92 -16.64 -1.73
CA GLU A 96 -4.76 -16.93 -0.30
C GLU A 96 -3.35 -17.41 0.03
N SER A 97 -2.85 -18.36 -0.77
CA SER A 97 -1.51 -18.93 -0.60
C SER A 97 -0.41 -17.89 -0.71
N ASP A 98 -0.58 -16.87 -1.55
CA ASP A 98 0.41 -15.78 -1.65
C ASP A 98 0.43 -14.92 -0.39
N LEU A 99 -0.73 -14.62 0.20
CA LEU A 99 -0.80 -13.85 1.45
C LEU A 99 -0.34 -14.66 2.68
N VAL A 100 -0.59 -15.97 2.71
CA VAL A 100 -0.02 -16.86 3.74
C VAL A 100 1.49 -16.93 3.60
N ALA A 101 2.02 -17.02 2.37
CA ALA A 101 3.45 -17.00 2.13
C ALA A 101 4.07 -15.64 2.54
N TYR A 102 3.39 -14.52 2.25
CA TYR A 102 3.81 -13.20 2.70
C TYR A 102 3.85 -13.10 4.23
N ARG A 103 2.83 -13.61 4.92
CA ARG A 103 2.84 -13.67 6.39
C ARG A 103 4.07 -14.40 6.91
N ARG A 104 4.34 -15.61 6.41
CA ARG A 104 5.51 -16.40 6.81
C ARG A 104 6.82 -15.70 6.50
N SER A 105 6.93 -15.03 5.34
CA SER A 105 8.13 -14.27 5.00
C SER A 105 8.39 -13.14 6.01
N ARG A 106 7.34 -12.48 6.51
CA ARG A 106 7.43 -11.41 7.51
C ARG A 106 7.66 -11.93 8.94
N THR A 107 6.99 -13.01 9.35
CA THR A 107 6.97 -13.43 10.77
C THR A 107 7.91 -14.58 11.10
N GLU A 108 8.48 -15.26 10.10
CA GLU A 108 9.29 -16.47 10.32
C GLU A 108 10.61 -16.45 9.53
N LEU A 109 10.59 -16.06 8.26
CA LEU A 109 11.68 -16.40 7.33
C LEU A 109 12.72 -15.30 7.08
N GLN A 110 12.38 -14.03 7.32
CA GLN A 110 13.34 -12.94 7.16
C GLN A 110 14.35 -12.88 8.32
N ASP A 111 15.50 -12.23 8.11
CA ASP A 111 16.58 -12.09 9.10
C ASP A 111 16.12 -11.55 10.46
N LYS A 112 15.17 -10.61 10.44
CA LYS A 112 14.57 -10.02 11.64
C LYS A 112 13.05 -10.12 11.59
N PRO A 113 12.47 -11.25 12.02
CA PRO A 113 11.03 -11.46 12.01
C PRO A 113 10.28 -10.34 12.75
N VAL A 114 9.15 -9.91 12.19
CA VAL A 114 8.33 -8.91 12.87
C VAL A 114 7.51 -9.56 13.98
N GLY A 115 7.40 -8.85 15.11
CA GLY A 115 6.54 -9.26 16.21
C GLY A 115 5.05 -9.11 15.88
N GLY A 116 4.21 -9.77 16.69
CA GLY A 116 2.75 -9.82 16.48
C GLY A 116 2.09 -8.46 16.30
N SER A 117 2.42 -7.46 17.13
CA SER A 117 1.83 -6.13 17.01
C SER A 117 2.17 -5.41 15.69
N ALA A 118 3.39 -5.59 15.18
CA ALA A 118 3.78 -5.04 13.88
C ALA A 118 3.05 -5.78 12.75
N TRP A 119 2.95 -7.11 12.84
CA TRP A 119 2.17 -7.90 11.90
C TRP A 119 0.68 -7.52 11.90
N ASP A 120 0.06 -7.33 13.06
CA ASP A 120 -1.36 -6.97 13.16
C ASP A 120 -1.67 -5.65 12.45
N ARG A 121 -0.74 -4.70 12.52
CA ARG A 121 -0.84 -3.44 11.76
C ARG A 121 -0.72 -3.69 10.25
N GLU A 122 0.30 -4.43 9.80
CA GLU A 122 0.47 -4.78 8.38
C GLU A 122 -0.77 -5.51 7.84
N ALA A 123 -1.25 -6.53 8.57
CA ALA A 123 -2.43 -7.31 8.25
C ALA A 123 -3.70 -6.46 8.14
N SER A 124 -3.92 -5.52 9.07
CA SER A 124 -5.07 -4.62 9.03
C SER A 124 -5.09 -3.76 7.76
N VAL A 125 -3.92 -3.23 7.36
CA VAL A 125 -3.77 -2.43 6.14
C VAL A 125 -4.02 -3.29 4.90
N ILE A 126 -3.45 -4.49 4.85
CA ILE A 126 -3.61 -5.44 3.74
C ILE A 126 -5.08 -5.86 3.59
N ASN A 127 -5.76 -6.17 4.70
CA ASN A 127 -7.18 -6.52 4.68
C ASN A 127 -8.03 -5.35 4.15
N THR A 128 -7.78 -4.12 4.65
CA THR A 128 -8.49 -2.93 4.19
C THR A 128 -8.29 -2.67 2.69
N LEU A 129 -7.08 -2.92 2.18
CA LEU A 129 -6.79 -2.84 0.74
C LEU A 129 -7.60 -3.88 -0.04
N PHE A 130 -7.56 -5.16 0.35
CA PHE A 130 -8.26 -6.21 -0.38
C PHE A 130 -9.78 -6.09 -0.30
N ASP A 131 -10.33 -5.65 0.83
CA ASP A 131 -11.75 -5.35 0.96
C ASP A 131 -12.17 -4.22 0.02
N TRP A 132 -11.34 -3.17 -0.08
CA TRP A 132 -11.57 -2.11 -1.05
C TRP A 132 -11.47 -2.60 -2.51
N LEU A 133 -10.49 -3.46 -2.84
CA LEU A 133 -10.36 -4.04 -4.19
C LEU A 133 -11.59 -4.84 -4.60
N VAL A 134 -12.20 -5.55 -3.66
CA VAL A 134 -13.47 -6.26 -3.89
C VAL A 134 -14.62 -5.27 -4.06
N GLY A 135 -14.72 -4.28 -3.16
CA GLY A 135 -15.77 -3.26 -3.22
C GLY A 135 -15.75 -2.44 -4.52
N GLN A 136 -14.57 -2.20 -5.08
CA GLN A 136 -14.38 -1.50 -6.37
C GLN A 136 -14.35 -2.44 -7.59
N GLN A 137 -14.65 -3.73 -7.40
CA GLN A 137 -14.71 -4.74 -8.47
C GLN A 137 -13.40 -4.99 -9.23
N PHE A 138 -12.25 -4.52 -8.72
CA PHE A 138 -10.94 -4.94 -9.22
C PHE A 138 -10.70 -6.44 -9.02
N ARG A 139 -11.40 -7.05 -8.06
CA ARG A 139 -11.43 -8.49 -7.81
C ARG A 139 -12.83 -8.94 -7.38
N ARG A 140 -13.17 -10.21 -7.60
CA ARG A 140 -14.47 -10.78 -7.21
C ARG A 140 -14.58 -11.13 -5.72
N VAL A 141 -13.48 -11.60 -5.11
CA VAL A 141 -13.45 -12.11 -3.72
C VAL A 141 -12.14 -11.73 -3.06
N SER A 142 -12.13 -11.48 -1.75
CA SER A 142 -10.88 -11.24 -1.01
C SER A 142 -10.05 -12.54 -0.96
N PRO A 143 -8.71 -12.50 -1.15
CA PRO A 143 -7.89 -13.71 -1.10
C PRO A 143 -7.78 -14.27 0.31
N LEU A 144 -7.99 -13.45 1.33
CA LEU A 144 -8.05 -13.87 2.73
C LEU A 144 -9.31 -13.29 3.35
N ARG A 145 -10.23 -14.15 3.79
CA ARG A 145 -11.15 -13.79 4.88
C ARG A 145 -10.39 -13.92 6.18
N MET A 146 -9.49 -12.99 6.47
CA MET A 146 -8.92 -12.87 7.81
C MET A 146 -10.05 -12.40 8.72
N VAL A 147 -10.83 -13.34 9.27
CA VAL A 147 -11.77 -13.05 10.35
C VAL A 147 -10.95 -12.35 11.41
N GLY A 148 -11.22 -11.06 11.61
CA GLY A 148 -10.56 -10.21 12.59
C GLY A 148 -10.52 -10.94 13.92
N THR A 149 -9.36 -11.49 14.20
CA THR A 149 -9.22 -12.44 15.27
C THR A 149 -9.04 -11.63 16.53
N ARG A 150 -10.14 -11.24 17.16
CA ARG A 150 -10.15 -10.92 18.60
C ARG A 150 -9.96 -12.20 19.40
N ILE A 151 -8.98 -13.05 19.06
CA ILE A 151 -8.56 -14.16 19.91
C ILE A 151 -7.62 -13.55 20.96
N LYS A 152 -8.25 -13.02 22.01
CA LYS A 152 -7.68 -13.27 23.33
C LYS A 152 -7.78 -14.80 23.53
N ARG A 153 -6.64 -15.47 23.73
CA ARG A 153 -6.43 -16.90 24.02
C ARG A 153 -6.56 -17.89 22.85
N CYS A 154 -5.42 -18.26 22.27
CA CYS A 154 -4.95 -19.65 22.18
C CYS A 154 -3.47 -19.62 21.79
N MET A 155 -2.63 -19.27 22.76
CA MET A 155 -1.21 -19.59 22.73
C MET A 155 -1.03 -20.84 23.59
N ALA A 156 -1.48 -21.97 23.05
CA ALA A 156 -1.21 -23.31 23.54
C ALA A 156 -1.64 -24.28 22.43
N LEU A 157 -0.80 -25.27 22.15
CA LEU A 157 -0.93 -26.29 21.10
C LEU A 157 -0.45 -25.81 19.74
N TRP A 158 0.88 -25.77 19.57
CA TRP A 158 1.60 -26.35 18.42
C TRP A 158 3.08 -26.53 18.83
N VAL A 159 3.31 -27.46 19.77
CA VAL A 159 4.56 -28.21 19.91
C VAL A 159 4.12 -29.64 20.25
N LYS A 160 4.30 -30.56 19.31
CA LYS A 160 4.66 -31.94 19.63
C LYS A 160 6.12 -32.08 19.30
#